data_AF-A0A2D0KF18-F1
#
_entry.id   AF-A0A2D0KF18-F1
#
_cell.length_a   1.000
_cell.length_b   1.000
_cell.length_c   1.000
_cell.angle_alpha   90.00
_cell.angle_beta   90.00
_cell.angle_gamma   90.00
#
_symmetry.space_group_name_H-M   'P 1'
#
loop_
_entity.id
_entity.type
_entity.pdbx_description
1 polymer ?
#
loop_
_entity_poly.entity_id
_entity_poly.type
_entity_poly.pdbx_seq_one_letter_code
_entity_poly.pdbx_strand_id
1 'polypeptide(L)'
;MLDPKKIEQIARQLHNAMPKGVKEFGDDVEKKLRAVLQSQLSKLDLVNREEFDVQTQVLLRTREKLAAMEQRLNELEVRLAEADKKSQQAE
;
A
#
# COMPACT_ATOMS: atom_id res chain seq x y z
N MET A 1 7.26 -3.46 -0.59
CA MET A 1 7.43 -4.29 -1.81
C MET A 1 7.86 -5.68 -1.40
N LEU A 2 7.31 -6.72 -2.03
CA LEU A 2 7.82 -8.08 -1.86
C LEU A 2 9.11 -8.18 -2.69
N ASP A 3 10.25 -8.20 -2.00
CA ASP A 3 11.55 -8.25 -2.64
C ASP A 3 11.79 -9.63 -3.27
N PRO A 4 12.29 -9.70 -4.52
CA PRO A 4 12.64 -10.98 -5.14
C PRO A 4 13.66 -11.78 -4.32
N LYS A 5 14.51 -11.09 -3.55
CA LYS A 5 15.44 -11.71 -2.59
C LYS A 5 14.74 -12.44 -1.44
N LYS A 6 13.57 -11.97 -0.99
CA LYS A 6 12.78 -12.64 0.07
C LYS A 6 12.14 -13.91 -0.44
N ILE A 7 11.63 -13.90 -1.68
CA ILE A 7 11.09 -15.09 -2.33
C ILE A 7 12.20 -16.14 -2.48
N GLU A 8 13.40 -15.72 -2.89
CA GLU A 8 14.55 -16.62 -3.01
C GLU A 8 15.02 -17.17 -1.66
N GLN A 9 14.99 -16.37 -0.59
CA GLN A 9 15.28 -16.85 0.77
C GLN A 9 14.25 -17.87 1.26
N ILE A 10 12.95 -17.65 1.00
CA ILE A 10 11.90 -18.60 1.35
C ILE A 10 12.11 -19.91 0.58
N ALA A 11 12.41 -19.83 -0.72
CA ALA A 11 12.71 -21.02 -1.53
C ALA A 11 13.93 -21.80 -0.98
N ARG A 12 15.01 -21.10 -0.59
CA ARG A 12 16.20 -21.72 0.01
C ARG A 12 15.91 -22.34 1.38
N GLN A 13 15.13 -21.68 2.22
CA GLN A 13 14.75 -22.23 3.52
C GLN A 13 13.86 -23.46 3.38
N LEU A 14 12.93 -23.46 2.42
CA LEU A 14 12.08 -24.61 2.10
C LEU A 14 12.90 -25.79 1.57
N HIS A 15 13.89 -25.53 0.69
CA HIS A 15 14.81 -26.54 0.17
C HIS A 15 15.70 -27.14 1.27
N ASN A 16 16.19 -26.32 2.20
CA ASN A 16 17.02 -26.77 3.31
C ASN A 16 16.23 -27.53 4.40
N ALA A 17 14.93 -27.29 4.52
CA ALA A 17 14.04 -27.99 5.44
C ALA A 17 13.49 -29.32 4.90
N MET A 18 13.72 -29.66 3.62
CA MET A 18 13.22 -30.91 3.05
C MET A 18 14.01 -32.15 3.50
N PRO A 19 13.33 -33.23 3.96
CA PRO A 19 13.97 -34.47 4.38
C PRO A 19 14.64 -35.22 3.21
N LYS A 20 15.68 -36.01 3.52
CA LYS A 20 16.57 -36.65 2.52
C LYS A 20 15.84 -37.47 1.45
N GLY A 21 14.70 -38.09 1.76
CA GLY A 21 13.90 -38.85 0.78
C GLY A 21 13.22 -38.01 -0.31
N VAL A 22 13.03 -36.70 -0.09
CA VAL A 22 12.48 -35.78 -1.10
C VAL A 22 13.60 -35.17 -1.96
N LYS A 23 14.85 -35.14 -1.47
CA LYS A 23 16.03 -34.72 -2.24
C LYS A 23 16.33 -35.67 -3.40
N GLU A 24 16.06 -36.97 -3.27
CA GLU A 24 16.28 -37.95 -4.35
C GLU A 24 15.19 -37.92 -5.44
N PHE A 25 13.99 -37.43 -5.13
CA PHE A 25 12.93 -37.08 -6.10
C PHE A 25 13.05 -35.62 -6.60
N GLY A 26 14.19 -34.98 -6.31
CA GLY A 26 14.35 -33.53 -6.16
C GLY A 26 13.92 -32.70 -7.34
N ASP A 27 14.31 -33.05 -8.58
CA ASP A 27 14.13 -32.14 -9.72
C ASP A 27 12.66 -31.93 -10.14
N ASP A 28 11.85 -33.00 -10.16
CA ASP A 28 10.44 -32.91 -10.56
C ASP A 28 9.55 -32.33 -9.45
N VAL A 29 9.87 -32.67 -8.19
CA VAL A 29 9.16 -32.14 -7.02
C VAL A 29 9.51 -30.66 -6.82
N GLU A 30 10.78 -30.28 -7.00
CA GLU A 30 11.22 -28.89 -6.94
C GLU A 30 10.56 -28.03 -8.03
N LYS A 31 10.51 -28.52 -9.28
CA LYS A 31 9.82 -27.81 -10.37
C LYS A 31 8.33 -27.63 -10.07
N LYS A 32 7.65 -28.66 -9.59
CA LYS A 32 6.22 -28.58 -9.22
C LYS A 32 5.98 -27.66 -8.02
N LEU A 33 6.82 -27.74 -6.98
CA LEU A 33 6.77 -26.84 -5.84
C LEU A 33 6.99 -25.39 -6.26
N ARG A 34 7.96 -25.13 -7.14
CA ARG A 34 8.23 -23.78 -7.67
C ARG A 34 7.05 -23.25 -8.48
N ALA A 35 6.46 -24.08 -9.36
CA ALA A 35 5.29 -23.70 -10.14
C ALA A 35 4.06 -23.42 -9.27
N VAL A 36 3.82 -24.24 -8.24
CA VAL A 36 2.73 -24.03 -7.28
C VAL A 36 2.97 -22.79 -6.44
N LEU A 37 4.17 -22.59 -5.91
CA LEU A 37 4.53 -21.39 -5.15
C LEU A 37 4.38 -20.14 -6.02
N GLN A 38 4.84 -20.16 -7.26
CA GLN A 38 4.70 -19.06 -8.19
C GLN A 38 3.23 -18.78 -8.50
N SER A 39 2.42 -19.82 -8.75
CA SER A 39 0.97 -19.67 -8.96
C SER A 39 0.23 -19.17 -7.71
N GLN A 40 0.64 -19.59 -6.51
CA GLN A 40 0.02 -19.15 -5.26
C GLN A 40 0.46 -17.74 -4.89
N LEU A 41 1.72 -17.37 -5.16
CA LEU A 41 2.19 -15.99 -5.01
C LEU A 41 1.46 -15.07 -5.99
N SER A 42 1.24 -15.47 -7.23
CA SER A 42 0.43 -14.68 -8.19
C SER A 42 -1.06 -14.58 -7.82
N LYS A 43 -1.56 -15.44 -6.93
CA LYS A 43 -2.96 -15.43 -6.44
C LYS A 43 -3.13 -14.75 -5.09
N LEU A 44 -2.07 -14.66 -4.29
CA LEU A 44 -2.06 -13.77 -3.14
C LEU A 44 -2.09 -12.36 -3.72
N ASP A 45 -3.07 -11.55 -3.33
CA ASP A 45 -3.19 -10.12 -3.64
C ASP A 45 -1.91 -9.37 -3.24
N LEU A 46 -0.85 -9.54 -4.03
CA LEU A 46 0.14 -8.50 -4.23
C LEU A 46 -0.67 -7.40 -4.88
N VAL A 47 -1.22 -6.49 -4.07
CA VAL A 47 -1.65 -5.17 -4.54
C VAL A 47 -0.59 -4.77 -5.53
N ASN A 48 -0.97 -4.75 -6.82
CA ASN A 48 0.02 -4.59 -7.86
C ASN A 48 0.71 -3.26 -7.54
N ARG A 49 2.03 -3.17 -7.71
CA ARG A 49 2.76 -1.96 -7.34
C ARG A 49 2.07 -0.71 -7.91
N GLU A 50 1.50 -0.86 -9.10
CA GLU A 50 0.67 0.12 -9.79
C GLU A 50 -0.59 0.53 -8.99
N GLU A 51 -1.34 -0.41 -8.41
CA GLU A 51 -2.51 -0.11 -7.58
C GLU A 51 -2.13 0.58 -6.27
N PHE A 52 -1.01 0.19 -5.66
CA PHE A 52 -0.47 0.86 -4.48
C PHE A 52 -0.08 2.31 -4.79
N ASP A 53 0.57 2.53 -5.93
CA ASP A 53 0.98 3.86 -6.38
C ASP A 53 -0.25 4.73 -6.71
N VAL A 54 -1.31 4.16 -7.33
CA VAL A 54 -2.59 4.84 -7.56
C VAL A 54 -3.26 5.25 -6.26
N GLN A 55 -3.35 4.34 -5.27
CA GLN A 55 -3.94 4.67 -3.96
C GLN A 55 -3.14 5.77 -3.24
N THR A 56 -1.81 5.74 -3.35
CA THR A 56 -0.94 6.79 -2.80
C THR A 56 -1.23 8.15 -3.45
N GLN A 57 -1.41 8.20 -4.78
CA GLN A 57 -1.78 9.44 -5.47
C GLN A 57 -3.18 9.94 -5.08
N VAL A 58 -4.15 9.05 -4.92
CA VAL A 58 -5.49 9.41 -4.46
C VAL A 58 -5.42 10.03 -3.06
N LEU A 59 -4.63 9.44 -2.15
CA LEU A 59 -4.42 9.99 -0.81
C LEU A 59 -3.74 11.36 -0.82
N LEU A 60 -2.70 11.55 -1.65
CA LEU A 60 -2.05 12.84 -1.82
C LEU A 60 -3.03 13.92 -2.29
N ARG A 61 -3.79 13.64 -3.35
CA ARG A 61 -4.80 14.56 -3.88
C ARG A 61 -5.89 14.88 -2.86
N THR A 62 -6.24 13.91 -2.02
CA THR A 62 -7.24 14.09 -0.96
C THR A 62 -6.71 15.01 0.13
N ARG A 63 -5.44 14.86 0.53
CA ARG A 63 -4.77 15.77 1.47
C ARG A 63 -4.70 17.20 0.94
N GLU A 64 -4.36 17.38 -0.33
CA GLU A 64 -4.34 18.71 -0.95
C GLU A 64 -5.72 19.36 -0.95
N LYS A 65 -6.77 18.62 -1.33
CA LYS A 65 -8.14 19.12 -1.29
C LYS A 65 -8.60 19.46 0.12
N LEU A 66 -8.22 18.63 1.11
CA LEU A 66 -8.53 18.87 2.52
C LEU A 66 -7.89 20.18 2.99
N ALA A 67 -6.59 20.37 2.73
CA ALA A 67 -5.89 21.61 3.10
C ALA A 67 -6.51 22.86 2.45
N ALA A 68 -6.91 22.76 1.17
CA ALA A 68 -7.61 23.86 0.50
C ALA A 68 -8.99 24.17 1.11
N MET A 69 -9.71 23.15 1.57
CA MET A 69 -10.98 23.34 2.27
C MET A 69 -10.78 23.96 3.65
N GLU A 70 -9.77 23.52 4.41
CA GLU A 70 -9.40 24.11 5.70
C GLU A 70 -9.06 25.60 5.56
N GLN A 71 -8.30 25.98 4.53
CA GLN A 71 -8.01 27.39 4.24
C GLN A 71 -9.28 28.19 3.96
N ARG A 72 -10.17 27.69 3.09
CA ARG A 72 -11.44 28.36 2.77
C ARG A 72 -12.33 28.50 3.99
N LEU A 73 -12.37 27.49 4.87
CA LEU A 73 -13.13 27.55 6.11
C LEU A 73 -12.60 28.66 7.01
N ASN A 74 -11.28 28.72 7.21
CA ASN A 74 -10.64 29.75 8.02
C ASN A 74 -10.89 31.17 7.46
N GLU A 75 -10.81 31.35 6.14
CA GLU A 75 -11.17 32.62 5.50
C GLU A 75 -12.63 33.02 5.75
N LEU A 76 -13.55 32.08 5.71
CA LEU A 76 -14.97 32.33 6.00
C LEU A 76 -15.20 32.66 7.48
N GLU A 77 -14.55 31.94 8.39
CA GLU A 77 -14.60 32.18 9.84
C GLU A 77 -14.08 33.59 10.18
N VAL A 78 -12.96 34.00 9.59
CA VAL A 78 -12.41 35.35 9.76
C VAL A 78 -13.39 36.41 9.25
N ARG A 79 -13.96 36.22 8.05
CA ARG A 79 -14.92 37.17 7.47
C ARG A 79 -16.20 37.30 8.29
N LEU A 80 -16.69 36.19 8.85
CA LEU A 80 -17.85 36.20 9.75
C LEU A 80 -17.53 36.96 11.04
N ALA A 81 -16.37 36.70 11.66
CA ALA A 81 -15.93 37.42 12.85
C ALA A 81 -15.76 38.94 12.60
N GLU A 82 -15.30 39.33 11.41
CA GLU A 82 -15.22 40.74 11.02
C GLU A 82 -16.60 41.37 10.78
N ALA A 83 -17.56 40.63 10.21
CA ALA A 83 -18.93 41.09 10.00
C ALA A 83 -19.67 41.30 11.33
N ASP A 84 -19.48 40.39 12.29
CA ASP A 84 -20.06 40.49 13.63
C ASP A 84 -19.50 41.71 14.38
N LYS A 85 -18.19 41.95 14.29
CA LYS A 85 -17.55 43.14 14.89
C LYS A 85 -18.06 44.45 14.29
N LYS A 86 -18.31 44.50 12.97
CA LYS A 86 -18.85 45.70 12.32
C LYS A 86 -20.29 45.99 12.73
N SER A 87 -21.10 44.95 12.92
CA SER A 87 -22.48 45.09 13.38
C SER A 87 -22.53 45.63 14.82
N GLN A 88 -21.64 45.16 15.70
CA GLN A 88 -21.55 45.62 17.10
C GLN A 88 -20.97 47.03 17.27
N GLN A 89 -20.29 47.58 16.26
CA GLN A 89 -19.77 48.95 16.27
C GLN A 89 -20.76 49.97 15.66
N ALA A 90 -21.82 49.49 15.01
CA ALA A 90 -22.84 50.32 14.37
C ALA A 90 -24.10 50.52 15.24
N GLU A 91 -24.21 49.77 16.35
CA GLU A 91 -25.16 50.01 17.46
C GLU A 91 -24.48 50.82 18.58
#